data_AF-A0A7S2APZ9-F1
#
_entry.id   AF-A0A7S2APZ9-F1
#
_cell.length_a   1.000
_cell.length_b   1.000
_cell.length_c   1.000
_cell.angle_alpha   90.00
_cell.angle_beta   90.00
_cell.angle_gamma   90.00
#
_symmetry.space_group_name_H-M   'P 1'
#
loop_
_entity.id
_entity.type
_entity.pdbx_description
1 polymer ?
#
loop_
_entity_poly.entity_id
_entity_poly.type
_entity_poly.pdbx_seq_one_letter_code
_entity_poly.pdbx_strand_id
1 'polypeptide(L)'
;NGFARVPCDKAEASALTPPYTDEEVAAGRVEGFFQFVQSRKICVLMTIDGEGGEVTLHPKPGVGEEVRLPLGSNRMLLFRHDSLGYTFRPAVGSTTLQAWLLTSLPSVELRSIEGQQKDYAE
;
A
#
# COMPACT_ATOMS: atom_id res chain seq x y z
N ASN A 1 -9.46 -4.94 4.33
CA ASN A 1 -8.55 -4.26 3.37
C ASN A 1 -8.48 -5.02 2.06
N GLY A 2 -9.63 -5.14 1.38
CA GLY A 2 -9.72 -5.74 0.05
C GLY A 2 -10.28 -4.68 -0.90
N PHE A 3 -9.69 -4.56 -2.08
CA PHE A 3 -10.11 -3.64 -3.13
C PHE A 3 -10.32 -4.42 -4.42
N ALA A 4 -11.45 -4.21 -5.08
CA ALA A 4 -11.63 -4.65 -6.46
C ALA A 4 -10.91 -3.64 -7.36
N ARG A 5 -10.03 -4.11 -8.25
CA ARG A 5 -9.38 -3.27 -9.24
C ARG A 5 -10.07 -3.42 -10.58
N VAL A 6 -10.56 -2.29 -11.07
CA VAL A 6 -10.94 -2.04 -12.46
C VAL A 6 -10.06 -0.90 -12.99
N PRO A 7 -9.96 -0.68 -14.30
CA PRO A 7 -9.29 0.50 -14.84
C PRO A 7 -9.87 1.77 -14.21
N CYS A 8 -9.02 2.55 -13.54
CA CYS A 8 -9.39 3.80 -12.87
C CYS A 8 -9.79 4.85 -13.90
N ASP A 9 -10.96 5.46 -13.73
CA ASP A 9 -11.42 6.55 -14.60
C ASP A 9 -10.86 7.91 -14.14
N LYS A 10 -11.06 8.96 -14.95
CA LYS A 10 -10.53 10.30 -14.64
C LYS A 10 -11.16 10.92 -13.38
N ALA A 11 -12.43 10.59 -13.08
CA ALA A 11 -13.14 11.16 -11.94
C ALA A 11 -12.66 10.51 -10.64
N GLU A 12 -12.51 9.19 -10.64
CA GLU A 12 -11.90 8.42 -9.55
C GLU A 12 -10.46 8.87 -9.30
N ALA A 13 -9.67 9.04 -10.37
CA ALA A 13 -8.29 9.54 -10.24
C ALA A 13 -8.25 10.92 -9.56
N SER A 14 -9.16 11.83 -9.94
CA SER A 14 -9.24 13.15 -9.32
C SER A 14 -9.64 13.09 -7.84
N ALA A 15 -10.52 12.17 -7.45
CA ALA A 15 -10.96 12.00 -6.06
C ALA A 15 -9.89 11.34 -5.16
N LEU A 16 -8.96 10.60 -5.75
CA LEU A 16 -7.86 9.93 -5.05
C LEU A 16 -6.55 10.73 -5.02
N THR A 17 -6.48 11.83 -5.78
CA THR A 17 -5.28 12.65 -5.89
C THR A 17 -5.31 13.80 -4.87
N PRO A 18 -4.27 13.97 -4.05
CA PRO A 18 -4.15 15.15 -3.18
C PRO A 18 -4.19 16.47 -3.97
N PRO A 19 -4.58 17.60 -3.35
CA PRO A 19 -4.67 17.84 -1.91
C PRO A 19 -5.98 17.37 -1.26
N TYR A 20 -5.89 16.97 0.01
CA TYR A 20 -7.06 16.68 0.86
C TYR A 20 -7.58 17.97 1.51
N THR A 21 -8.88 18.01 1.83
CA THR A 21 -9.49 19.10 2.60
C THR A 21 -9.05 19.08 4.06
N ASP A 22 -9.12 20.22 4.76
CA ASP A 22 -8.73 20.33 6.17
C ASP A 22 -9.60 19.42 7.06
N GLU A 23 -10.87 19.23 6.72
CA GLU A 23 -11.77 18.30 7.42
C GLU A 23 -11.33 16.84 7.26
N GLU A 24 -10.85 16.44 6.08
CA GLU A 24 -10.33 15.08 5.84
C GLU A 24 -9.02 14.83 6.56
N VAL A 25 -8.17 15.85 6.66
CA VAL A 25 -6.94 15.80 7.46
C VAL A 25 -7.30 15.68 8.94
N ALA A 26 -8.22 16.50 9.45
CA ALA A 26 -8.70 16.44 10.83
C ALA A 26 -9.37 15.09 11.16
N ALA A 27 -10.01 14.46 10.17
CA ALA A 27 -10.57 13.11 10.28
C ALA A 27 -9.51 11.98 10.26
N GLY A 28 -8.22 12.31 10.20
CA GLY A 28 -7.12 11.35 10.28
C GLY A 28 -6.85 10.58 8.97
N ARG A 29 -7.33 11.08 7.82
CA ARG A 29 -7.19 10.39 6.52
C ARG A 29 -5.72 10.21 6.14
N VAL A 30 -4.88 11.18 6.48
CA VAL A 30 -3.44 11.17 6.19
C VAL A 30 -2.71 10.16 7.08
N GLU A 31 -2.95 10.21 8.39
CA GLU A 31 -2.39 9.30 9.37
C GLU A 31 -2.78 7.85 9.06
N GLY A 32 -4.06 7.62 8.75
CA GLY A 32 -4.55 6.30 8.35
C GLY A 32 -3.87 5.77 7.09
N PHE A 33 -3.63 6.64 6.09
CA PHE A 33 -2.88 6.27 4.89
C PHE A 33 -1.43 5.90 5.21
N PHE A 34 -0.73 6.69 6.03
CA PHE A 34 0.64 6.38 6.46
C PHE A 34 0.71 5.07 7.24
N GLN A 35 -0.20 4.85 8.18
CA GLN A 35 -0.29 3.62 8.94
C GLN A 35 -0.50 2.40 8.02
N PHE A 36 -1.37 2.51 7.02
CA PHE A 36 -1.56 1.46 6.01
C PHE A 36 -0.28 1.21 5.20
N VAL A 37 0.38 2.27 4.72
CA VAL A 37 1.62 2.17 3.94
C VAL A 37 2.76 1.53 4.75
N GLN A 38 2.85 1.82 6.05
CA GLN A 38 3.87 1.27 6.94
C GLN A 38 3.58 -0.18 7.35
N SER A 39 2.30 -0.53 7.52
CA SER A 39 1.88 -1.85 8.01
C SER A 39 1.75 -2.90 6.91
N ARG A 40 1.56 -2.54 5.64
CA ARG A 40 1.37 -3.52 4.55
C ARG A 40 2.65 -4.34 4.28
N LYS A 41 2.57 -5.66 4.40
CA LYS A 41 3.72 -6.58 4.19
C LYS A 41 3.55 -7.49 3.00
N ILE A 42 2.44 -8.21 2.92
CA ILE A 42 2.16 -9.11 1.78
C ILE A 42 1.04 -8.50 0.94
N CYS A 43 1.25 -8.43 -0.36
CA CYS A 43 0.20 -8.11 -1.32
C CYS A 43 -0.31 -9.42 -1.94
N VAL A 44 -1.63 -9.55 -2.02
CA VAL A 44 -2.33 -10.66 -2.65
C VAL A 44 -3.08 -10.09 -3.85
N LEU A 45 -2.89 -10.69 -5.02
CA LEU A 45 -3.64 -10.39 -6.25
C LEU A 45 -4.29 -11.69 -6.75
N MET A 46 -5.60 -11.65 -6.97
CA MET A 46 -6.36 -12.79 -7.47
C MET A 46 -7.29 -12.35 -8.59
N THR A 47 -7.17 -12.95 -9.76
CA THR A 47 -8.10 -12.71 -10.86
C THR A 47 -9.43 -13.39 -10.52
N ILE A 48 -10.49 -12.59 -10.35
CA ILE A 48 -11.85 -13.10 -10.11
C ILE A 48 -12.53 -13.43 -11.44
N ASP A 49 -12.30 -12.60 -12.46
CA ASP A 49 -12.93 -12.74 -13.77
C ASP A 49 -11.99 -12.24 -14.89
N GLY A 50 -12.14 -12.82 -16.08
CA GLY A 50 -11.35 -12.51 -17.27
C GLY A 50 -9.98 -13.21 -17.37
N GLU A 51 -9.21 -12.80 -18.37
CA GLU A 51 -7.91 -13.41 -18.71
C GLU A 51 -6.78 -13.03 -17.74
N GLY A 52 -7.01 -12.08 -16.84
CA GLY A 52 -6.03 -11.62 -15.85
C GLY A 52 -5.17 -10.49 -16.41
N GLY A 53 -3.92 -10.78 -16.75
CA GLY A 53 -2.98 -9.78 -17.26
C GLY A 53 -1.53 -10.11 -16.93
N GLU A 54 -0.69 -9.08 -16.86
CA GLU A 54 0.73 -9.22 -16.52
C GLU A 54 1.06 -8.45 -15.24
N VAL A 55 1.79 -9.07 -14.33
CA VAL A 55 2.41 -8.40 -13.19
C VAL A 55 3.92 -8.39 -13.36
N THR A 56 4.50 -7.20 -13.27
CA THR A 56 5.94 -7.00 -13.14
C THR A 56 6.25 -6.73 -11.69
N LEU A 57 7.13 -7.53 -11.07
CA LEU A 57 7.66 -7.33 -9.74
C LEU A 57 9.00 -6.62 -9.83
N HIS A 58 9.11 -5.51 -9.12
CA HIS A 58 10.28 -4.62 -9.09
C HIS A 58 10.98 -4.76 -7.75
N PRO A 59 12.10 -5.49 -7.65
CA PRO A 59 12.83 -5.58 -6.39
C PRO A 59 13.36 -4.23 -5.96
N LYS A 60 13.34 -3.99 -4.64
CA LYS A 60 14.09 -2.87 -4.07
C LYS A 60 15.60 -3.06 -4.34
N PRO A 61 16.39 -1.96 -4.33
CA PRO A 61 17.83 -2.04 -4.58
C PRO A 61 18.50 -3.12 -3.73
N GLY A 62 19.26 -4.02 -4.37
CA GLY A 62 20.02 -5.08 -3.71
C GLY A 62 19.25 -6.37 -3.39
N VAL A 63 17.97 -6.50 -3.78
CA VAL A 63 17.16 -7.69 -3.51
C VAL A 63 17.18 -8.72 -4.65
N GLY A 64 17.28 -8.28 -5.91
CA GLY A 64 17.31 -9.17 -7.07
C GLY A 64 16.91 -8.49 -8.38
N GLU A 65 16.56 -9.29 -9.38
CA GLU A 65 16.17 -8.87 -10.73
C GLU A 65 14.64 -8.73 -10.90
N GLU A 66 14.22 -7.91 -11.86
CA GLU A 66 12.81 -7.77 -12.26
C GLU A 66 12.23 -9.11 -12.70
N VAL A 67 11.01 -9.44 -12.24
CA VAL A 67 10.30 -10.66 -12.63
C VAL A 67 8.96 -10.32 -13.25
N ARG A 68 8.65 -10.90 -14.40
CA ARG A 68 7.35 -10.77 -15.07
C ARG A 68 6.57 -12.06 -14.97
N LEU A 69 5.33 -11.96 -14.52
CA LEU A 69 4.46 -13.09 -14.27
C LEU A 69 3.10 -12.89 -14.96
N PRO A 70 2.63 -13.86 -15.75
CA PRO A 70 1.26 -13.83 -16.25
C PRO A 70 0.30 -14.15 -15.10
N LEU A 71 -0.64 -13.25 -14.85
CA LEU A 71 -1.84 -13.53 -14.07
C LEU A 71 -2.90 -14.11 -14.99
N GLY A 72 -3.64 -15.09 -14.48
CA GLY A 72 -4.71 -15.75 -15.21
C GLY A 72 -5.83 -16.20 -14.27
N SER A 73 -6.92 -16.67 -14.86
CA SER A 73 -8.03 -17.26 -14.11
C SER A 73 -7.54 -18.34 -13.13
N ASN A 74 -8.13 -18.35 -11.93
CA ASN A 74 -7.82 -19.30 -10.85
C ASN A 74 -6.36 -19.29 -10.38
N ARG A 75 -5.64 -18.17 -10.56
CA ARG A 75 -4.30 -17.95 -10.01
C ARG A 75 -4.32 -16.83 -8.98
N MET A 76 -3.58 -17.05 -7.90
CA MET A 76 -3.36 -16.07 -6.84
C MET A 76 -1.85 -15.80 -6.75
N LEU A 77 -1.48 -14.53 -6.88
CA LEU A 77 -0.11 -14.07 -6.69
C LEU A 77 0.04 -13.47 -5.30
N LEU A 78 1.01 -13.97 -4.54
CA LEU A 78 1.39 -13.44 -3.25
C LEU A 78 2.86 -13.01 -3.31
N PHE A 79 3.15 -11.81 -2.83
CA PHE A 79 4.51 -11.33 -2.75
C PHE A 79 4.71 -10.35 -1.61
N ARG A 80 5.97 -10.24 -1.16
CA ARG A 80 6.41 -9.29 -0.14
C ARG A 80 6.41 -7.87 -0.70
N HIS A 81 5.34 -7.13 -0.45
CA HIS A 81 5.18 -5.74 -0.85
C HIS A 81 6.19 -4.81 -0.15
N ASP A 82 6.73 -5.23 1.00
CA ASP A 82 7.79 -4.49 1.70
C ASP A 82 9.17 -4.65 1.05
N SER A 83 9.38 -5.70 0.24
CA SER A 83 10.63 -5.95 -0.51
C SER A 83 10.51 -5.69 -2.01
N LEU A 84 9.29 -5.72 -2.55
CA LEU A 84 9.01 -5.65 -3.98
C LEU A 84 7.93 -4.59 -4.27
N GLY A 85 8.25 -3.67 -5.17
CA GLY A 85 7.24 -2.90 -5.90
C GLY A 85 6.59 -3.76 -6.98
N TYR A 86 5.50 -3.27 -7.58
CA TYR A 86 4.91 -3.97 -8.72
C TYR A 86 4.18 -3.02 -9.68
N THR A 87 4.06 -3.46 -10.92
CA THR A 87 3.20 -2.89 -11.94
C THR A 87 2.23 -3.97 -12.39
N PHE A 88 0.93 -3.66 -12.45
CA PHE A 88 -0.09 -4.56 -12.98
C PHE A 88 -0.67 -3.99 -14.26
N ARG A 89 -0.66 -4.79 -15.32
CA ARG A 89 -1.28 -4.50 -16.61
C ARG A 89 -2.43 -5.48 -16.83
N PRO A 90 -3.69 -5.09 -16.57
CA PRO A 90 -4.82 -5.98 -16.77
C PRO A 90 -5.05 -6.23 -18.27
N ALA A 91 -5.48 -7.44 -18.61
CA ALA A 91 -6.09 -7.71 -19.90
C ALA A 91 -7.49 -7.07 -19.95
N VAL A 92 -7.99 -6.82 -21.17
CA VAL A 92 -9.32 -6.21 -21.37
C VAL A 92 -10.39 -7.09 -20.71
N GLY A 93 -11.32 -6.46 -19.99
CA GLY A 93 -12.42 -7.16 -19.31
C GLY A 93 -12.00 -7.99 -18.08
N SER A 94 -10.77 -7.82 -17.57
CA SER A 94 -10.32 -8.57 -16.39
C SER A 94 -10.61 -7.84 -15.08
N THR A 95 -11.11 -8.59 -14.10
CA THR A 95 -11.37 -8.13 -12.74
C THR A 95 -10.47 -8.84 -11.74
N THR A 96 -9.74 -8.08 -10.93
CA THR A 96 -8.79 -8.62 -9.94
C THR A 96 -9.13 -8.12 -8.54
N LEU A 97 -9.14 -9.03 -7.57
CA LEU A 97 -9.17 -8.71 -6.15
C LEU A 97 -7.76 -8.48 -5.65
N GLN A 98 -7.57 -7.36 -4.96
CA GLN A 98 -6.35 -7.07 -4.25
C GLN A 98 -6.59 -7.02 -2.75
N ALA A 99 -5.73 -7.67 -1.96
CA ALA A 99 -5.73 -7.56 -0.51
C ALA A 99 -4.30 -7.43 0.03
N TRP A 100 -4.18 -6.95 1.28
CA TRP A 100 -2.90 -6.92 1.99
C TRP A 100 -3.00 -7.58 3.36
N LEU A 101 -1.97 -8.36 3.68
CA LEU A 101 -1.70 -8.76 5.06
C LEU A 101 -0.85 -7.69 5.73
N LEU A 102 -1.37 -7.17 6.84
CA LEU A 102 -0.74 -6.11 7.61
C LEU A 102 0.03 -6.68 8.80
N THR A 103 1.10 -6.01 9.19
CA THR A 103 1.75 -6.21 10.49
C THR A 103 1.25 -5.17 11.49
N SER A 104 1.44 -5.43 12.79
CA SER A 104 1.32 -4.39 13.80
C SER A 104 2.27 -3.24 13.51
N LEU A 105 1.81 -2.01 13.74
CA LEU A 105 2.66 -0.83 13.67
C LEU A 105 3.75 -0.94 14.76
N PRO A 106 4.98 -0.47 14.49
CA PRO A 106 5.99 -0.36 15.55
C PRO A 106 5.45 0.58 16.64
N SER A 107 5.32 0.07 17.86
CA SER A 107 4.98 0.89 19.01
C SER A 107 6.17 1.78 19.34
N VAL A 108 5.99 3.10 19.29
CA VAL A 108 6.99 4.05 19.79
C VAL A 108 6.92 4.01 21.30
N GLU A 109 7.88 3.33 21.95
CA GLU A 109 8.08 3.44 23.39
C GLU A 109 8.84 4.75 23.66
N LEU A 110 8.15 5.74 24.24
CA LEU A 110 8.80 6.92 24.80
C LEU A 110 9.65 6.49 26.00
N ARG A 111 10.93 6.25 25.75
CA ARG A 111 11.92 6.11 26.83
C ARG A 111 12.12 7.51 27.43
N SER A 112 11.69 7.65 28.69
CA SER A 112 11.76 8.82 29.57
C SER A 112 12.51 10.04 29.04
N ILE A 113 11.82 11.17 28.95
CA ILE A 113 12.44 12.47 28.71
C ILE A 113 12.90 13.02 30.06
N GLU A 114 14.19 12.97 30.34
CA GLU A 114 14.79 13.68 31.49
C GLU A 114 15.09 15.12 31.08
N GLY A 115 14.29 16.07 31.56
CA GLY A 115 14.56 17.50 31.46
C GLY A 115 15.03 18.05 32.79
N GLN A 116 16.26 18.57 32.87
CA GLN A 116 16.67 19.41 33.99
C GLN A 116 16.12 20.82 33.78
N GLN A 117 15.12 21.21 34.57
CA GLN A 117 14.69 22.59 34.72
C GLN A 117 15.79 23.36 35.49
N LYS A 118 16.44 24.32 34.82
CA LYS A 118 17.30 25.29 35.50
C LYS A 118 16.41 26.40 36.05
N ASP A 119 16.21 26.41 37.36
CA ASP A 119 15.64 27.55 38.06
C ASP A 119 16.64 28.71 38.00
N TYR A 120 16.22 29.80 37.37
CA TYR A 120 16.89 31.09 37.49
C TYR A 120 16.30 31.78 38.72
N ALA A 121 17.07 31.85 39.81
CA ALA A 121 16.73 32.68 40.96
C ALA A 121 16.96 34.17 40.63
N GLU A 122 15.99 35.00 41.03
CA GLU A 122 15.95 36.47 40.88
C GLU A 122 17.14 37.20 41.50
#